data_AF-A0A972IAL0-F1
#
_entry.id   AF-A0A972IAL0-F1
#
_cell.length_a   1.000
_cell.length_b   1.000
_cell.length_c   1.000
_cell.angle_alpha   90.00
_cell.angle_beta   90.00
_cell.angle_gamma   90.00
#
_symmetry.space_group_name_H-M   'P 1'
#
loop_
_entity.id
_entity.type
_entity.pdbx_description
1 polymer ?
#
loop_
_entity_poly.entity_id
_entity_poly.type
_entity_poly.pdbx_seq_one_letter_code
_entity_poly.pdbx_strand_id
1 'polypeptide(L)'
;MASWSGGCDKAGVYPLGREKDAVVACAAQTTWVRSVEGATEVLVVGVTDLDDPALEIGDGSVCFTLARVQHDSSTRVLLGALAVRGGGFEVTFGHENAFDYEPDLKVLRRKGAHRIDFEIPTRHDVDLRRDGVGLVVAFDGEARRFTPIGEVIARLDPAAADPEAPGGAKDIFRLFNLPMFTSQARVATFGSGGMTTYVNNATTFNGLVSGEFIVSLESLFSPTAHFDYVDFQDLGGIVIRGLQLTKSDTAGNGMMEGILDVDFFRPDDGETPFLRVAIDYGDLEVRNGVAAGGFYTMTYGDQEHVVGYEIATDEDLTNILPIEEGVP
;
A
#
# COMPACT_ATOMS: atom_id res chain seq x y z
N MET A 1 -37.74 -18.04 22.21
CA MET A 1 -36.55 -17.76 23.04
C MET A 1 -35.35 -18.32 22.32
N ALA A 2 -34.41 -17.43 22.00
CA ALA A 2 -33.21 -17.70 21.22
C ALA A 2 -32.20 -18.56 22.00
N SER A 3 -31.38 -19.33 21.28
CA SER A 3 -29.96 -19.47 21.63
C SER A 3 -29.16 -19.63 20.35
N TRP A 4 -28.42 -18.57 20.03
CA TRP A 4 -27.32 -18.56 19.07
C TRP A 4 -26.19 -19.43 19.63
N SER A 5 -25.73 -20.40 18.84
CA SER A 5 -24.45 -21.08 19.07
C SER A 5 -23.57 -20.78 17.86
N GLY A 6 -22.45 -20.09 18.13
CA GLY A 6 -21.53 -19.56 17.14
C GLY A 6 -21.09 -20.58 16.10
N GLY A 7 -21.29 -20.22 14.84
CA GLY A 7 -20.54 -20.81 13.75
C GLY A 7 -19.13 -20.26 13.80
N CYS A 8 -18.19 -21.02 14.36
CA CYS A 8 -16.85 -21.01 13.79
C CYS A 8 -17.04 -21.42 12.34
N ASP A 9 -16.78 -20.52 11.40
CA ASP A 9 -16.62 -20.89 10.01
C ASP A 9 -15.54 -21.98 9.96
N LYS A 10 -15.95 -23.17 9.56
CA LYS A 10 -15.09 -24.36 9.36
C LYS A 10 -14.66 -24.46 7.90
N ALA A 11 -14.67 -23.37 7.14
CA ALA A 11 -13.91 -23.34 5.92
C ALA A 11 -12.42 -23.41 6.32
N GLY A 12 -11.84 -24.58 6.06
CA GLY A 12 -10.58 -25.04 6.65
C GLY A 12 -9.42 -24.08 6.45
N VAL A 13 -8.33 -24.32 7.20
CA VAL A 13 -7.02 -23.65 7.08
C VAL A 13 -6.79 -23.23 5.64
N TYR A 14 -7.07 -21.97 5.35
CA TYR A 14 -6.87 -21.42 4.02
C TYR A 14 -5.36 -21.26 3.84
N PRO A 15 -4.82 -21.52 2.64
CA PRO A 15 -3.43 -21.18 2.37
C PRO A 15 -3.22 -19.69 2.68
N LEU A 16 -2.16 -19.35 3.41
CA LEU A 16 -1.77 -17.97 3.74
C LEU A 16 -0.59 -17.56 2.86
N GLY A 17 -0.39 -16.25 2.65
CA GLY A 17 0.79 -15.72 1.96
C GLY A 17 0.75 -15.92 0.46
N ARG A 18 1.92 -16.13 -0.15
CA ARG A 18 2.14 -16.29 -1.61
C ARG A 18 1.08 -17.12 -2.35
N GLU A 19 0.54 -18.17 -1.74
CA GLU A 19 -0.49 -19.01 -2.37
C GLU A 19 -1.86 -18.31 -2.53
N LYS A 20 -2.17 -17.33 -1.68
CA LYS A 20 -3.37 -16.47 -1.78
C LYS A 20 -3.06 -15.04 -2.22
N ASP A 21 -1.81 -14.63 -2.13
CA ASP A 21 -1.30 -13.36 -2.64
C ASP A 21 -1.22 -13.43 -4.17
N ALA A 22 -2.39 -13.34 -4.81
CA ALA A 22 -2.59 -13.45 -6.25
C ALA A 22 -2.07 -12.23 -7.02
N VAL A 23 -1.05 -11.58 -6.49
CA VAL A 23 -0.32 -10.50 -7.14
C VAL A 23 0.50 -11.09 -8.28
N VAL A 24 0.15 -10.66 -9.49
CA VAL A 24 1.03 -10.84 -10.65
C VAL A 24 2.08 -9.75 -10.54
N ALA A 25 3.33 -10.14 -10.27
CA ALA A 25 4.43 -9.20 -10.11
C ALA A 25 4.60 -8.32 -11.36
N CYS A 26 4.71 -7.02 -11.13
CA CYS A 26 4.92 -5.96 -12.10
C CYS A 26 6.43 -5.71 -12.29
N ALA A 27 7.21 -6.74 -12.64
CA ALA A 27 8.68 -6.65 -12.67
C ALA A 27 9.21 -5.56 -13.64
N ALA A 28 8.51 -5.34 -14.75
CA ALA A 28 8.58 -4.12 -15.54
C ALA A 28 7.36 -3.28 -15.16
N GLN A 29 7.53 -2.05 -14.69
CA GLN A 29 6.37 -1.25 -14.26
C GLN A 29 6.54 0.26 -14.34
N THR A 30 5.39 0.92 -14.41
CA THR A 30 5.23 2.33 -14.10
C THR A 30 4.19 2.48 -13.00
N THR A 31 4.52 3.30 -12.00
CA THR A 31 3.63 3.62 -10.87
C THR A 31 3.22 5.08 -11.00
N TRP A 32 1.93 5.32 -10.84
CA TRP A 32 1.28 6.59 -11.04
C TRP A 32 0.37 6.89 -9.86
N VAL A 33 0.28 8.15 -9.48
CA VAL A 33 -0.45 8.58 -8.29
C VAL A 33 -1.25 9.84 -8.58
N ARG A 34 -2.38 9.99 -7.90
CA ARG A 34 -3.15 11.23 -7.90
C ARG A 34 -3.82 11.44 -6.55
N SER A 35 -3.98 12.70 -6.17
CA SER A 35 -4.81 13.10 -5.04
C SER A 35 -6.20 13.46 -5.53
N VAL A 36 -7.22 12.95 -4.85
CA VAL A 36 -8.63 13.27 -5.04
C VAL A 36 -9.23 13.67 -3.70
N GLU A 37 -10.46 14.19 -3.69
CA GLU A 37 -11.12 14.53 -2.43
C GLU A 37 -11.19 13.31 -1.49
N GLY A 38 -10.52 13.43 -0.35
CA GLY A 38 -10.50 12.43 0.74
C GLY A 38 -9.68 11.16 0.47
N ALA A 39 -8.92 11.07 -0.62
CA ALA A 39 -8.11 9.90 -0.92
C ALA A 39 -6.91 10.17 -1.84
N THR A 40 -5.93 9.29 -1.76
CA THR A 40 -4.89 9.11 -2.79
C THR A 40 -5.21 7.86 -3.59
N GLU A 41 -5.17 7.97 -4.92
CA GLU A 41 -5.27 6.82 -5.83
C GLU A 41 -3.91 6.48 -6.42
N VAL A 42 -3.61 5.19 -6.49
CA VAL A 42 -2.36 4.66 -7.01
C VAL A 42 -2.67 3.67 -8.13
N LEU A 43 -1.97 3.81 -9.24
CA LEU A 43 -2.04 2.93 -10.39
C LEU A 43 -0.66 2.33 -10.66
N VAL A 44 -0.57 1.01 -10.70
CA VAL A 44 0.63 0.29 -11.13
C VAL A 44 0.31 -0.47 -12.41
N VAL A 45 1.05 -0.19 -13.48
CA VAL A 45 0.92 -0.89 -14.77
C VAL A 45 2.21 -1.63 -15.05
N GLY A 46 2.10 -2.90 -15.44
CA GLY A 46 3.21 -3.83 -15.65
C GLY A 46 3.98 -3.60 -16.95
N VAL A 47 4.35 -2.35 -17.25
CA VAL A 47 5.13 -1.96 -18.42
C VAL A 47 6.17 -0.92 -18.05
N THR A 48 7.34 -0.96 -18.69
CA THR A 48 8.43 0.02 -18.49
C THR A 48 8.18 1.35 -19.18
N ASP A 49 7.47 1.34 -20.30
CA ASP A 49 7.09 2.54 -21.01
C ASP A 49 5.72 2.36 -21.67
N LEU A 50 4.86 3.36 -21.53
CA LEU A 50 3.55 3.43 -22.18
C LEU A 50 3.64 4.02 -23.60
N ASP A 51 4.77 4.66 -23.93
CA ASP A 51 5.04 5.24 -25.24
C ASP A 51 5.71 4.26 -26.22
N ASP A 52 6.01 3.03 -25.78
CA ASP A 52 6.52 2.00 -26.68
C ASP A 52 5.41 1.63 -27.69
N PRO A 53 5.56 1.94 -28.99
CA PRO A 53 4.59 1.53 -30.02
C PRO A 53 4.46 0.01 -30.13
N ALA A 54 5.40 -0.72 -29.52
CA ALA A 54 5.31 -2.12 -29.16
C ALA A 54 5.06 -2.27 -27.65
N LEU A 55 3.93 -1.74 -27.16
CA LEU A 55 3.11 -2.44 -26.18
C LEU A 55 2.64 -3.78 -26.81
N GLU A 56 3.60 -4.59 -27.26
CA GLU A 56 3.51 -6.01 -27.52
C GLU A 56 3.46 -6.66 -26.15
N ILE A 57 2.38 -6.36 -25.42
CA ILE A 57 1.71 -7.43 -24.71
C ILE A 57 1.44 -8.43 -25.84
N GLY A 58 2.26 -9.48 -25.95
CA GLY A 58 2.09 -10.48 -27.01
C GLY A 58 0.74 -11.17 -26.89
N ASP A 59 0.66 -12.48 -27.05
CA ASP A 59 -0.58 -13.21 -26.70
C ASP A 59 -0.87 -13.24 -25.17
N GLY A 60 -0.27 -12.34 -24.37
CA GLY A 60 -0.27 -12.32 -22.91
C GLY A 60 -1.06 -11.18 -22.25
N SER A 61 -0.84 -10.99 -20.94
CA SER A 61 -1.38 -9.88 -20.15
C SER A 61 -0.32 -9.38 -19.18
N VAL A 62 -0.31 -8.08 -18.89
CA VAL A 62 0.56 -7.47 -17.86
C VAL A 62 -0.26 -7.13 -16.62
N CYS A 63 0.41 -6.88 -15.49
CA CYS A 63 -0.28 -6.48 -14.27
C CYS A 63 -0.99 -5.12 -14.47
N PHE A 64 -2.13 -4.96 -13.81
CA PHE A 64 -2.82 -3.68 -13.70
C PHE A 64 -3.44 -3.59 -12.32
N THR A 65 -2.85 -2.78 -11.46
CA THR A 65 -3.30 -2.61 -10.07
C THR A 65 -3.81 -1.21 -9.88
N LEU A 66 -5.03 -1.08 -9.38
CA LEU A 66 -5.58 0.20 -8.95
C LEU A 66 -5.85 0.14 -7.45
N ALA A 67 -5.20 1.01 -6.70
CA ALA A 67 -5.45 1.18 -5.29
C ALA A 67 -6.06 2.55 -4.99
N ARG A 68 -6.90 2.59 -3.96
CA ARG A 68 -7.44 3.81 -3.36
C ARG A 68 -7.19 3.75 -1.87
N VAL A 69 -6.39 4.67 -1.37
CA VAL A 69 -6.07 4.85 0.04
C VAL A 69 -6.80 6.11 0.51
N GLN A 70 -7.80 5.94 1.37
CA GLN A 70 -8.51 7.06 1.97
C GLN A 70 -7.64 7.74 3.02
N HIS A 71 -7.89 9.02 3.32
CA HIS A 71 -7.12 9.76 4.33
C HIS A 71 -7.26 9.15 5.74
N ASP A 72 -8.30 8.34 5.98
CA ASP A 72 -8.50 7.58 7.20
C ASP A 72 -7.77 6.22 7.21
N SER A 73 -6.90 5.94 6.22
CA SER A 73 -6.19 4.68 5.94
C SER A 73 -7.03 3.52 5.40
N SER A 74 -8.35 3.67 5.24
CA SER A 74 -9.18 2.66 4.57
C SER A 74 -8.66 2.45 3.15
N THR A 75 -8.38 1.20 2.80
CA THR A 75 -7.68 0.89 1.56
C THR A 75 -8.46 -0.12 0.73
N ARG A 76 -8.49 0.11 -0.58
CA ARG A 76 -9.00 -0.81 -1.60
C ARG A 76 -7.93 -1.03 -2.65
N VAL A 77 -7.71 -2.29 -3.05
CA VAL A 77 -6.73 -2.66 -4.08
C VAL A 77 -7.39 -3.64 -5.05
N LEU A 78 -7.67 -3.16 -6.26
CA LEU A 78 -8.11 -3.96 -7.38
C LEU A 78 -6.89 -4.51 -8.11
N LEU A 79 -6.79 -5.84 -8.16
CA LEU A 79 -5.71 -6.54 -8.85
C LEU A 79 -6.25 -7.12 -10.16
N GLY A 80 -5.71 -6.64 -11.27
CA GLY A 80 -6.15 -6.98 -12.61
C GLY A 80 -5.03 -7.31 -13.56
N ALA A 81 -5.43 -7.72 -14.76
CA ALA A 81 -4.56 -8.02 -15.87
C ALA A 81 -4.98 -7.19 -17.10
N LEU A 82 -4.05 -6.39 -17.63
CA LEU A 82 -4.22 -5.59 -18.84
C LEU A 82 -3.77 -6.40 -20.06
N ALA A 83 -4.58 -6.45 -21.10
CA ALA A 83 -4.27 -7.13 -22.36
C ALA A 83 -4.64 -6.27 -23.57
N VAL A 84 -3.96 -6.49 -24.69
CA VAL A 84 -4.33 -5.88 -25.97
C VAL A 84 -5.51 -6.64 -26.57
N ARG A 85 -6.62 -5.94 -26.86
CA ARG A 85 -7.78 -6.52 -27.53
C ARG A 85 -8.37 -5.57 -28.56
N GLY A 86 -8.52 -6.06 -29.79
CA GLY A 86 -9.26 -5.35 -30.84
C GLY A 86 -8.70 -3.98 -31.23
N GLY A 87 -7.40 -3.74 -31.01
CA GLY A 87 -6.75 -2.44 -31.28
C GLY A 87 -6.79 -1.44 -30.11
N GLY A 88 -7.29 -1.85 -28.93
CA GLY A 88 -7.22 -1.10 -27.69
C GLY A 88 -6.78 -1.99 -26.51
N PHE A 89 -6.95 -1.50 -25.29
CA PHE A 89 -6.65 -2.26 -24.07
C PHE A 89 -7.93 -2.70 -23.35
N GLU A 90 -7.91 -3.91 -22.80
CA GLU A 90 -8.94 -4.43 -21.89
C GLU A 90 -8.26 -4.80 -20.58
N VAL A 91 -8.82 -4.37 -19.44
CA VAL A 91 -8.43 -4.85 -18.12
C VAL A 91 -9.46 -5.84 -17.61
N THR A 92 -8.98 -6.94 -17.02
CA THR A 92 -9.81 -7.90 -16.29
C THR A 92 -9.47 -7.88 -14.81
N PHE A 93 -10.45 -7.67 -13.94
CA PHE A 93 -10.31 -7.79 -12.49
C PHE A 93 -10.95 -9.08 -11.98
N GLY A 94 -10.22 -9.84 -11.16
CA GLY A 94 -10.73 -11.07 -10.56
C GLY A 94 -11.16 -10.90 -9.10
N HIS A 95 -10.59 -9.91 -8.40
CA HIS A 95 -10.83 -9.68 -6.99
C HIS A 95 -10.41 -8.28 -6.56
N GLU A 96 -10.92 -7.88 -5.40
CA GLU A 96 -10.52 -6.69 -4.65
C GLU A 96 -9.98 -7.11 -3.28
N ASN A 97 -8.89 -6.49 -2.83
CA ASN A 97 -8.47 -6.54 -1.43
C ASN A 97 -8.90 -5.26 -0.72
N ALA A 98 -9.45 -5.41 0.48
CA ALA A 98 -10.07 -4.32 1.21
C ALA A 98 -9.65 -4.33 2.67
N PHE A 99 -9.29 -3.15 3.18
CA PHE A 99 -9.08 -2.87 4.59
C PHE A 99 -9.95 -1.69 5.00
N ASP A 100 -10.73 -1.85 6.06
CA ASP A 100 -11.65 -0.85 6.56
C ASP A 100 -11.09 -0.21 7.84
N TYR A 101 -11.15 1.12 7.92
CA TYR A 101 -10.81 1.83 9.15
C TYR A 101 -11.93 1.65 10.19
N GLU A 102 -11.69 0.79 11.18
CA GLU A 102 -12.65 0.43 12.23
C GLU A 102 -12.10 0.75 13.64
N PRO A 103 -11.73 2.01 13.95
CA PRO A 103 -11.07 2.37 15.21
C PRO A 103 -11.94 2.13 16.43
N ASP A 104 -13.26 2.28 16.28
CA ASP A 104 -14.25 2.12 17.34
C ASP A 104 -14.51 0.65 17.70
N LEU A 105 -14.14 -0.28 16.82
CA LEU A 105 -14.25 -1.70 17.07
C LEU A 105 -13.00 -2.23 17.77
N LYS A 106 -13.22 -3.16 18.70
CA LYS A 106 -12.14 -3.96 19.29
C LYS A 106 -11.57 -4.90 18.23
N VAL A 107 -10.26 -5.18 18.29
CA VAL A 107 -9.52 -6.04 17.35
C VAL A 107 -10.24 -7.35 17.03
N LEU A 108 -10.81 -8.02 18.03
CA LEU A 108 -11.54 -9.30 17.84
C LEU A 108 -12.88 -9.18 17.08
N ARG A 109 -13.40 -7.97 16.90
CA ARG A 109 -14.65 -7.68 16.18
C ARG A 109 -14.43 -7.00 14.84
N ARG A 110 -13.21 -6.56 14.56
CA ARG A 110 -12.85 -5.97 13.28
C ARG A 110 -12.91 -7.03 12.20
N LYS A 111 -13.28 -6.60 11.00
CA LYS A 111 -13.19 -7.44 9.80
C LYS A 111 -11.73 -7.72 9.47
N GLY A 112 -10.91 -6.67 9.58
CA GLY A 112 -9.53 -6.67 9.10
C GLY A 112 -9.47 -6.72 7.58
N ALA A 113 -8.25 -6.84 7.08
CA ALA A 113 -8.02 -6.96 5.64
C ALA A 113 -8.65 -8.25 5.11
N HIS A 114 -9.33 -8.16 3.97
CA HIS A 114 -10.06 -9.27 3.39
C HIS A 114 -10.11 -9.14 1.88
N ARG A 115 -10.31 -10.28 1.23
CA ARG A 115 -10.44 -10.37 -0.22
C ARG A 115 -11.91 -10.57 -0.60
N ILE A 116 -12.32 -9.87 -1.64
CA ILE A 116 -13.64 -9.97 -2.27
C ILE A 116 -13.39 -10.54 -3.68
N ASP A 117 -13.68 -11.84 -3.85
CA ASP A 117 -13.61 -12.49 -5.15
C ASP A 117 -14.85 -12.18 -5.98
N PHE A 118 -14.67 -11.79 -7.23
CA PHE A 118 -15.80 -11.58 -8.15
C PHE A 118 -16.22 -12.92 -8.74
N GLU A 119 -17.51 -13.27 -8.61
CA GLU A 119 -18.06 -14.51 -9.16
C GLU A 119 -17.81 -14.63 -10.68
N ILE A 120 -17.87 -13.49 -11.37
CA ILE A 120 -17.49 -13.34 -12.77
C ILE A 120 -16.45 -12.22 -12.83
N PRO A 121 -15.24 -12.46 -13.37
CA PRO A 121 -14.26 -11.40 -13.55
C PRO A 121 -14.84 -10.24 -14.35
N THR A 122 -14.70 -9.02 -13.85
CA THR A 122 -15.18 -7.81 -14.53
C THR A 122 -14.18 -7.42 -15.60
N ARG A 123 -14.68 -6.96 -16.75
CA ARG A 123 -13.86 -6.52 -17.88
C ARG A 123 -14.22 -5.09 -18.24
N HIS A 124 -13.19 -4.28 -18.47
CA HIS A 124 -13.35 -2.89 -18.83
C HIS A 124 -12.42 -2.57 -19.98
N ASP A 125 -12.95 -1.89 -21.01
CA ASP A 125 -12.11 -1.22 -21.99
C ASP A 125 -11.36 -0.08 -21.27
N VAL A 126 -10.07 0.04 -21.56
CA VAL A 126 -9.19 1.05 -20.97
C VAL A 126 -8.50 1.83 -22.08
N ASP A 127 -8.54 3.15 -22.00
CA ASP A 127 -7.68 4.04 -22.77
C ASP A 127 -6.56 4.57 -21.88
N LEU A 128 -5.32 4.46 -22.37
CA LEU A 128 -4.11 4.90 -21.68
C LEU A 128 -3.40 5.89 -22.59
N ARG A 129 -3.34 7.16 -22.18
CA ARG A 129 -2.78 8.23 -22.99
C ARG A 129 -1.96 9.19 -22.17
N ARG A 130 -0.67 9.36 -22.49
CA ARG A 130 0.11 10.47 -21.96
C ARG A 130 -0.34 11.80 -22.57
N ASP A 131 -0.39 12.85 -21.77
CA ASP A 131 -0.71 14.21 -22.22
C ASP A 131 0.45 15.21 -22.11
N GLY A 132 1.67 14.70 -21.83
CA GLY A 132 2.88 15.49 -21.64
C GLY A 132 3.07 16.00 -20.22
N VAL A 133 2.07 15.86 -19.35
CA VAL A 133 2.14 16.20 -17.91
C VAL A 133 1.94 14.95 -17.05
N GLY A 134 1.07 14.04 -17.49
CA GLY A 134 0.84 12.79 -16.78
C GLY A 134 0.24 11.72 -17.68
N LEU A 135 -0.33 10.71 -17.05
CA LEU A 135 -1.08 9.65 -17.71
C LEU A 135 -2.57 9.89 -17.52
N VAL A 136 -3.30 10.06 -18.63
CA VAL A 136 -4.76 10.01 -18.65
C VAL A 136 -5.19 8.56 -18.86
N VAL A 137 -5.98 8.06 -17.92
CA VAL A 137 -6.54 6.72 -17.90
C VAL A 137 -8.05 6.85 -17.97
N ALA A 138 -8.67 6.31 -19.02
CA ALA A 138 -10.12 6.28 -19.12
C ALA A 138 -10.64 4.85 -19.01
N PHE A 139 -11.48 4.60 -18.01
CA PHE A 139 -12.21 3.34 -17.84
C PHE A 139 -13.43 3.58 -16.96
N ASP A 140 -14.43 2.69 -17.04
CA ASP A 140 -15.67 2.79 -16.27
C ASP A 140 -16.43 4.11 -16.47
N GLY A 141 -16.32 4.69 -17.68
CA GLY A 141 -17.00 5.94 -18.05
C GLY A 141 -16.33 7.22 -17.51
N GLU A 142 -15.18 7.11 -16.83
CA GLU A 142 -14.44 8.25 -16.30
C GLU A 142 -13.03 8.33 -16.89
N ALA A 143 -12.57 9.55 -17.18
CA ALA A 143 -11.18 9.83 -17.49
C ALA A 143 -10.48 10.45 -16.28
N ARG A 144 -9.29 9.94 -15.97
CA ARG A 144 -8.53 10.25 -14.74
C ARG A 144 -7.10 10.57 -15.11
N ARG A 145 -6.57 11.71 -14.66
CA ARG A 145 -5.14 12.03 -14.82
C ARG A 145 -4.37 11.55 -13.59
N PHE A 146 -3.22 10.92 -13.82
CA PHE A 146 -2.25 10.51 -12.81
C PHE A 146 -0.87 11.09 -13.10
N THR A 147 -0.13 11.40 -12.04
CA THR A 147 1.27 11.87 -12.08
C THR A 147 2.20 10.67 -11.89
N PRO A 148 3.33 10.56 -12.61
CA PRO A 148 4.31 9.51 -12.34
C PRO A 148 4.85 9.63 -10.92
N ILE A 149 4.94 8.53 -10.17
CA ILE A 149 5.43 8.57 -8.77
C ILE A 149 6.85 9.14 -8.67
N GLY A 150 7.67 8.93 -9.70
CA GLY A 150 9.01 9.50 -9.80
C GLY A 150 9.04 11.03 -9.77
N GLU A 151 8.06 11.68 -10.39
CA GLU A 151 7.93 13.14 -10.32
C GLU A 151 7.48 13.61 -8.94
N VAL A 152 6.70 12.80 -8.23
CA VAL A 152 6.30 13.08 -6.85
C VAL A 152 7.49 12.94 -5.90
N ILE A 153 8.28 11.89 -6.05
CA ILE A 153 9.54 11.69 -5.33
C ILE A 153 10.49 12.87 -5.59
N ALA A 154 10.54 13.39 -6.82
CA ALA A 154 11.37 14.54 -7.15
C ALA A 154 10.94 15.85 -6.47
N ARG A 155 9.70 15.93 -5.94
CA ARG A 155 9.19 17.09 -5.18
C ARG A 155 9.53 17.04 -3.70
N LEU A 156 10.04 15.93 -3.18
CA LEU A 156 10.50 15.86 -1.80
C LEU A 156 11.71 16.77 -1.59
N ASP A 157 11.72 17.48 -0.46
CA ASP A 157 12.76 18.42 -0.06
C ASP A 157 13.41 17.98 1.26
N PRO A 158 14.48 17.16 1.20
CA PRO A 158 15.20 16.74 2.39
C PRO A 158 15.99 17.89 3.06
N ALA A 159 16.02 19.09 2.49
CA ALA A 159 16.62 20.26 3.12
C ALA A 159 15.59 21.12 3.87
N ALA A 160 14.29 20.82 3.76
CA ALA A 160 13.24 21.54 4.46
C ALA A 160 13.42 21.44 5.98
N ALA A 161 13.51 22.60 6.64
CA ALA A 161 13.66 22.67 8.10
C ALA A 161 12.32 22.57 8.84
N ASP A 162 11.21 22.91 8.18
CA ASP A 162 9.86 22.76 8.69
C ASP A 162 9.28 21.43 8.20
N PRO A 163 8.92 20.48 9.08
CA PRO A 163 8.31 19.21 8.71
C PRO A 163 7.04 19.32 7.85
N GLU A 164 6.30 20.43 7.97
CA GLU A 164 5.04 20.71 7.26
C GLU A 164 5.24 21.41 5.92
N ALA A 165 6.46 21.88 5.61
CA ALA A 165 6.74 22.53 4.34
C ALA A 165 6.50 21.54 3.18
N PRO A 166 6.04 22.00 2.00
CA PRO A 166 5.85 21.12 0.86
C PRO A 166 7.09 20.28 0.54
N GLY A 167 6.93 18.96 0.54
CA GLY A 167 8.01 17.99 0.32
C GLY A 167 8.86 17.69 1.55
N GLY A 168 8.58 18.30 2.71
CA GLY A 168 9.28 18.09 3.97
C GLY A 168 8.99 16.74 4.63
N ALA A 169 9.42 16.58 5.89
CA ALA A 169 9.41 15.30 6.59
C ALA A 169 8.03 14.63 6.63
N LYS A 170 6.93 15.38 6.78
CA LYS A 170 5.58 14.80 6.73
C LYS A 170 5.24 14.24 5.36
N ASP A 171 5.48 14.99 4.29
CA ASP A 171 5.19 14.51 2.93
C ASP A 171 6.06 13.29 2.55
N ILE A 172 7.31 13.24 3.01
CA ILE A 172 8.19 12.06 2.89
C ILE A 172 7.56 10.86 3.61
N PHE A 173 7.07 11.05 4.84
CA PHE A 173 6.43 10.00 5.64
C PHE A 173 5.15 9.46 4.98
N ARG A 174 4.28 10.36 4.51
CA ARG A 174 3.03 10.03 3.83
C ARG A 174 3.28 9.24 2.55
N LEU A 175 4.26 9.66 1.75
CA LEU A 175 4.62 8.93 0.54
C LEU A 175 5.15 7.52 0.86
N PHE A 176 5.93 7.37 1.94
CA PHE A 176 6.37 6.08 2.45
C PHE A 176 5.19 5.18 2.91
N ASN A 177 4.12 5.74 3.49
CA ASN A 177 3.03 4.92 3.99
C ASN A 177 2.16 4.31 2.87
N LEU A 178 2.12 4.91 1.67
CA LEU A 178 1.36 4.34 0.54
C LEU A 178 1.63 2.85 0.27
N PRO A 179 2.89 2.38 0.05
CA PRO A 179 3.18 0.96 -0.13
C PRO A 179 2.85 0.11 1.10
N MET A 180 2.83 0.71 2.31
CA MET A 180 2.43 0.01 3.52
C MET A 180 0.93 -0.28 3.50
N PHE A 181 0.08 0.68 3.14
CA PHE A 181 -1.37 0.45 3.09
C PHE A 181 -1.79 -0.52 1.99
N THR A 182 -1.22 -0.38 0.79
CA THR A 182 -1.56 -1.27 -0.34
C THR A 182 -1.17 -2.72 -0.05
N SER A 183 -0.05 -2.94 0.64
CA SER A 183 0.41 -4.27 1.03
C SER A 183 -0.36 -4.85 2.21
N GLN A 184 -0.64 -4.05 3.25
CA GLN A 184 -1.42 -4.46 4.41
C GLN A 184 -2.85 -4.89 4.03
N ALA A 185 -3.47 -4.22 3.07
CA ALA A 185 -4.79 -4.62 2.56
C ALA A 185 -4.79 -6.04 1.94
N ARG A 186 -3.64 -6.54 1.48
CA ARG A 186 -3.46 -7.90 0.92
C ARG A 186 -3.15 -8.96 1.98
N VAL A 187 -2.75 -8.57 3.18
CA VAL A 187 -2.46 -9.51 4.27
C VAL A 187 -3.78 -9.95 4.88
N ALA A 188 -4.21 -11.18 4.61
CA ALA A 188 -5.47 -11.71 5.13
C ALA A 188 -5.61 -11.47 6.64
N THR A 189 -6.73 -10.87 7.05
CA THR A 189 -7.08 -10.54 8.43
C THR A 189 -6.20 -9.52 9.14
N PHE A 190 -5.32 -8.80 8.43
CA PHE A 190 -4.55 -7.70 9.01
C PHE A 190 -5.43 -6.72 9.77
N GLY A 191 -4.96 -6.27 10.95
CA GLY A 191 -5.69 -5.38 11.84
C GLY A 191 -6.87 -6.01 12.61
N SER A 192 -7.10 -7.33 12.50
CA SER A 192 -8.13 -8.05 13.25
C SER A 192 -7.59 -9.24 14.05
N GLY A 193 -8.46 -9.85 14.86
CA GLY A 193 -8.14 -11.07 15.61
C GLY A 193 -7.79 -12.28 14.74
N GLY A 194 -8.10 -12.24 13.44
CA GLY A 194 -7.71 -13.29 12.50
C GLY A 194 -6.20 -13.43 12.33
N MET A 195 -5.41 -12.39 12.65
CA MET A 195 -3.94 -12.43 12.62
C MET A 195 -3.33 -13.58 13.46
N THR A 196 -4.10 -14.15 14.39
CA THR A 196 -3.74 -15.36 15.12
C THR A 196 -3.45 -16.58 14.24
N THR A 197 -3.89 -16.60 12.97
CA THR A 197 -3.53 -17.66 12.02
C THR A 197 -2.04 -17.66 11.65
N TYR A 198 -1.33 -16.55 11.88
CA TYR A 198 0.12 -16.43 11.66
C TYR A 198 0.96 -16.89 12.86
N VAL A 199 0.33 -17.37 13.94
CA VAL A 199 1.04 -17.95 15.08
C VAL A 199 1.76 -19.22 14.67
N ASN A 200 3.07 -19.27 14.88
CA ASN A 200 3.95 -20.35 14.44
C ASN A 200 3.89 -20.64 12.92
N ASN A 201 3.38 -19.69 12.12
CA ASN A 201 3.21 -19.84 10.69
C ASN A 201 3.65 -18.57 9.98
N ALA A 202 4.96 -18.29 10.05
CA ALA A 202 5.56 -17.17 9.34
C ALA A 202 5.28 -17.29 7.85
N THR A 203 4.77 -16.21 7.27
CA THR A 203 4.16 -16.24 5.95
C THR A 203 4.70 -15.09 5.10
N THR A 204 5.21 -15.43 3.92
CA THR A 204 5.77 -14.46 2.96
C THR A 204 4.70 -13.93 2.01
N PHE A 205 4.79 -12.64 1.70
CA PHE A 205 4.00 -11.91 0.72
C PHE A 205 4.93 -11.19 -0.27
N ASN A 206 4.50 -11.04 -1.52
CA ASN A 206 5.29 -10.36 -2.54
C ASN A 206 4.96 -8.86 -2.57
N GLY A 207 5.93 -8.02 -2.91
CA GLY A 207 5.64 -6.67 -3.41
C GLY A 207 4.97 -6.74 -4.78
N LEU A 208 4.13 -5.74 -5.10
CA LEU A 208 3.59 -5.61 -6.45
C LEU A 208 4.70 -5.45 -7.49
N VAL A 209 5.81 -4.77 -7.16
CA VAL A 209 6.94 -4.57 -8.08
C VAL A 209 8.01 -5.64 -7.85
N SER A 210 8.58 -5.69 -6.64
CA SER A 210 9.65 -6.63 -6.30
C SER A 210 9.78 -6.84 -4.79
N GLY A 211 10.66 -7.77 -4.42
CA GLY A 211 10.95 -8.07 -3.02
C GLY A 211 9.78 -8.74 -2.30
N GLU A 212 9.93 -8.87 -0.99
CA GLU A 212 8.97 -9.58 -0.16
C GLU A 212 8.93 -9.01 1.24
N PHE A 213 7.85 -9.33 1.95
CA PHE A 213 7.78 -9.12 3.39
C PHE A 213 7.19 -10.35 4.07
N ILE A 214 7.59 -10.58 5.31
CA ILE A 214 7.23 -11.76 6.09
C ILE A 214 6.39 -11.32 7.29
N VAL A 215 5.21 -11.92 7.40
CA VAL A 215 4.28 -11.69 8.51
C VAL A 215 4.33 -12.89 9.44
N SER A 216 4.55 -12.66 10.73
CA SER A 216 4.44 -13.70 11.76
C SER A 216 3.91 -13.16 13.08
N LEU A 217 3.36 -14.06 13.91
CA LEU A 217 2.89 -13.73 15.26
C LEU A 217 3.55 -14.65 16.28
N GLU A 218 4.16 -14.09 17.33
CA GLU A 218 4.89 -14.89 18.34
C GLU A 218 3.95 -15.76 19.19
N SER A 219 2.85 -15.19 19.68
CA SER A 219 1.95 -15.91 20.59
C SER A 219 0.51 -15.40 20.54
N LEU A 220 -0.43 -16.24 20.99
CA LEU A 220 -1.86 -15.88 21.07
C LEU A 220 -2.20 -14.94 22.24
N PHE A 221 -1.47 -15.07 23.35
CA PHE A 221 -1.81 -14.42 24.63
C PHE A 221 -1.01 -13.15 24.91
N SER A 222 0.10 -12.97 24.18
CA SER A 222 0.90 -11.75 24.10
C SER A 222 1.33 -11.57 22.65
N PRO A 223 0.41 -11.14 21.77
CA PRO A 223 0.68 -11.05 20.34
C PRO A 223 1.71 -9.95 20.03
N THR A 224 2.95 -10.38 19.75
CA THR A 224 3.90 -9.58 18.98
C THR A 224 3.74 -9.95 17.51
N ALA A 225 3.29 -8.98 16.70
CA ALA A 225 3.28 -9.11 15.25
C ALA A 225 4.61 -8.62 14.67
N HIS A 226 5.20 -9.42 13.80
CA HIS A 226 6.46 -9.13 13.11
C HIS A 226 6.17 -8.93 11.63
N PHE A 227 6.69 -7.84 11.08
CA PHE A 227 6.70 -7.52 9.66
C PHE A 227 8.15 -7.29 9.25
N ASP A 228 8.75 -8.28 8.60
CA ASP A 228 10.14 -8.25 8.14
C ASP A 228 10.19 -7.99 6.64
N TYR A 229 10.73 -6.83 6.24
CA TYR A 229 10.77 -6.36 4.86
C TYR A 229 12.14 -6.61 4.25
N VAL A 230 12.16 -7.32 3.11
CA VAL A 230 13.38 -7.71 2.39
C VAL A 230 13.34 -7.13 0.99
N ASP A 231 14.04 -6.01 0.81
CA ASP A 231 14.08 -5.23 -0.45
C ASP A 231 12.65 -5.01 -1.01
N PHE A 232 11.69 -4.78 -0.11
CA PHE A 232 10.28 -4.78 -0.43
C PHE A 232 9.91 -3.54 -1.25
N GLN A 233 9.29 -3.76 -2.41
CA GLN A 233 8.82 -2.69 -3.27
C GLN A 233 7.39 -2.98 -3.74
N ASP A 234 6.43 -2.38 -3.05
CA ASP A 234 5.03 -2.40 -3.49
C ASP A 234 4.77 -1.35 -4.56
N LEU A 235 5.38 -0.17 -4.43
CA LEU A 235 5.21 0.94 -5.36
C LEU A 235 6.56 1.32 -5.96
N GLY A 236 6.53 1.71 -7.24
CA GLY A 236 7.73 2.07 -7.98
C GLY A 236 8.56 3.16 -7.29
N GLY A 237 9.87 2.96 -7.21
CA GLY A 237 10.80 3.93 -6.65
C GLY A 237 10.84 3.99 -5.12
N ILE A 238 10.10 3.16 -4.38
CA ILE A 238 10.14 3.12 -2.91
C ILE A 238 10.54 1.73 -2.43
N VAL A 239 11.76 1.56 -1.93
CA VAL A 239 12.27 0.27 -1.45
C VAL A 239 12.39 0.28 0.06
N ILE A 240 11.78 -0.69 0.73
CA ILE A 240 11.66 -0.77 2.18
C ILE A 240 12.42 -2.00 2.70
N ARG A 241 13.17 -1.81 3.78
CA ARG A 241 13.92 -2.86 4.46
C ARG A 241 13.79 -2.74 5.97
N GLY A 242 13.96 -3.85 6.65
CA GLY A 242 14.06 -3.86 8.11
C GLY A 242 12.83 -4.49 8.75
N LEU A 243 12.79 -4.39 10.08
CA LEU A 243 11.82 -5.10 10.89
C LEU A 243 10.95 -4.10 11.64
N GLN A 244 9.65 -4.26 11.50
CA GLN A 244 8.65 -3.57 12.28
C GLN A 244 7.95 -4.58 13.20
N LEU A 245 7.83 -4.20 14.47
CA LEU A 245 7.19 -4.99 15.51
C LEU A 245 5.98 -4.23 16.05
N THR A 246 4.90 -4.95 16.30
CA THR A 246 3.77 -4.45 17.07
C THR A 246 3.54 -5.37 18.26
N LYS A 247 3.95 -4.91 19.44
CA LYS A 247 3.78 -5.62 20.71
C LYS A 247 2.47 -5.18 21.32
N SER A 248 1.46 -6.03 21.28
CA SER A 248 0.14 -5.71 21.81
C SER A 248 -0.37 -6.76 22.80
N ASP A 249 -1.22 -6.35 23.74
CA ASP A 249 -2.02 -7.25 24.55
C ASP A 249 -3.21 -7.81 23.74
N THR A 250 -4.00 -8.70 24.34
CA THR A 250 -5.18 -9.28 23.68
C THR A 250 -6.31 -8.29 23.42
N ALA A 251 -6.25 -7.08 24.00
CA ALA A 251 -7.14 -5.97 23.69
C ALA A 251 -6.59 -5.07 22.58
N GLY A 252 -5.39 -5.36 22.08
CA GLY A 252 -4.70 -4.61 21.03
C GLY A 252 -3.91 -3.41 21.54
N ASN A 253 -3.67 -3.26 22.84
CA ASN A 253 -2.90 -2.13 23.37
C ASN A 253 -1.43 -2.50 23.57
N GLY A 254 -0.52 -1.59 23.28
CA GLY A 254 0.91 -1.78 23.54
C GLY A 254 1.76 -0.78 22.78
N MET A 255 2.90 -1.22 22.25
CA MET A 255 3.89 -0.35 21.61
C MET A 255 4.34 -0.94 20.27
N MET A 256 4.82 -0.07 19.39
CA MET A 256 5.57 -0.49 18.22
C MET A 256 7.07 -0.38 18.49
N GLU A 257 7.85 -1.16 17.75
CA GLU A 257 9.31 -1.10 17.77
C GLU A 257 9.86 -1.40 16.39
N GLY A 258 11.14 -1.12 16.21
CA GLY A 258 11.87 -1.44 15.00
C GLY A 258 12.10 -0.23 14.11
N ILE A 259 13.00 -0.41 13.15
CA ILE A 259 13.43 0.63 12.23
C ILE A 259 13.24 0.10 10.82
N LEU A 260 12.60 0.91 9.98
CA LEU A 260 12.49 0.67 8.56
C LEU A 260 13.43 1.62 7.81
N ASP A 261 14.32 1.05 7.01
CA ASP A 261 15.15 1.78 6.07
C ASP A 261 14.40 1.87 4.73
N VAL A 262 14.25 3.10 4.23
CA VAL A 262 13.49 3.43 3.02
C VAL A 262 14.40 4.16 2.04
N ASP A 263 14.55 3.59 0.86
CA ASP A 263 15.24 4.22 -0.26
C ASP A 263 14.19 4.74 -1.27
N PHE A 264 14.25 6.04 -1.57
CA PHE A 264 13.49 6.66 -2.64
C PHE A 264 14.36 6.80 -3.90
N PHE A 265 13.90 6.27 -5.02
CA PHE A 265 14.56 6.34 -6.32
C PHE A 265 13.74 7.18 -7.28
N ARG A 266 14.42 8.09 -7.99
CA ARG A 266 13.83 8.72 -9.18
C ARG A 266 14.05 7.81 -10.39
N PRO A 267 13.12 7.77 -11.35
CA PRO A 267 13.25 6.96 -12.56
C PRO A 267 14.56 7.22 -13.33
N ASP A 268 15.05 8.46 -13.30
CA ASP A 268 16.23 8.89 -14.08
C ASP A 268 17.57 8.75 -13.34
N ASP A 269 17.56 8.50 -12.03
CA ASP A 269 18.77 8.51 -11.19
C ASP A 269 19.52 7.16 -11.18
N GLY A 270 19.01 6.16 -11.92
CA GLY A 270 19.57 4.82 -11.97
C GLY A 270 19.48 4.09 -10.62
N GLU A 271 20.55 3.40 -10.23
CA GLU A 271 20.59 2.57 -9.00
C GLU A 271 20.96 3.35 -7.73
N THR A 272 21.19 4.67 -7.83
CA THR A 272 21.49 5.48 -6.64
C THR A 272 20.21 6.08 -6.09
N PRO A 273 19.86 5.86 -4.81
CA PRO A 273 18.68 6.45 -4.23
C PRO A 273 18.85 7.97 -4.14
N PHE A 274 17.79 8.69 -4.50
CA PHE A 274 17.68 10.13 -4.32
C PHE A 274 17.67 10.50 -2.84
N LEU A 275 16.96 9.72 -2.02
CA LEU A 275 16.84 9.94 -0.59
C LEU A 275 16.85 8.61 0.16
N ARG A 276 17.60 8.55 1.25
CA ARG A 276 17.58 7.44 2.22
C ARG A 276 17.00 7.93 3.53
N VAL A 277 16.02 7.22 4.06
CA VAL A 277 15.33 7.55 5.31
C VAL A 277 15.31 6.34 6.22
N ALA A 278 15.64 6.52 7.49
CA ALA A 278 15.34 5.55 8.54
C ALA A 278 14.12 6.04 9.33
N ILE A 279 13.13 5.16 9.53
CA ILE A 279 11.90 5.45 10.28
C ILE A 279 11.87 4.55 11.52
N ASP A 280 12.02 5.16 12.69
CA ASP A 280 11.97 4.47 13.98
C ASP A 280 10.55 4.54 14.57
N TYR A 281 10.02 3.36 14.93
CA TYR A 281 8.69 3.14 15.48
C TYR A 281 8.68 3.06 17.02
N GLY A 282 9.84 3.15 17.69
CA GLY A 282 10.00 2.86 19.12
C GLY A 282 9.18 3.71 20.09
N ASP A 283 8.71 4.88 19.66
CA ASP A 283 7.95 5.82 20.47
C ASP A 283 6.43 5.84 20.15
N LEU A 284 5.94 4.86 19.38
CA LEU A 284 4.51 4.76 19.05
C LEU A 284 3.75 3.88 20.02
N GLU A 285 2.69 4.46 20.57
CA GLU A 285 1.70 3.74 21.35
C GLU A 285 0.64 3.14 20.43
N VAL A 286 0.20 1.93 20.73
CA VAL A 286 -0.91 1.24 20.08
C VAL A 286 -2.06 1.10 21.09
N ARG A 287 -3.27 1.45 20.68
CA ARG A 287 -4.49 1.26 21.47
C ARG A 287 -5.57 0.65 20.60
N ASN A 288 -6.21 -0.41 21.10
CA ASN A 288 -7.18 -1.20 20.32
C ASN A 288 -6.64 -1.69 18.96
N GLY A 289 -5.34 -1.96 18.82
CA GLY A 289 -4.74 -2.51 17.59
C GLY A 289 -4.64 -1.51 16.45
N VAL A 290 -4.67 -0.22 16.76
CA VAL A 290 -4.26 0.89 15.89
C VAL A 290 -3.26 1.71 16.68
N ALA A 291 -2.28 2.34 16.02
CA ALA A 291 -1.46 3.31 16.72
C ALA A 291 -2.39 4.40 17.32
N ALA A 292 -2.05 4.99 18.45
CA ALA A 292 -2.99 5.75 19.28
C ALA A 292 -2.40 7.05 19.80
N GLY A 293 -1.10 7.23 19.62
CA GLY A 293 -0.33 8.37 20.04
C GLY A 293 1.16 8.07 19.89
N GLY A 294 1.97 9.07 20.21
CA GLY A 294 3.42 9.00 20.02
C GLY A 294 3.86 9.68 18.73
N PHE A 295 5.05 9.32 18.28
CA PHE A 295 5.67 9.90 17.11
C PHE A 295 6.57 8.88 16.41
N TYR A 296 6.78 9.11 15.12
CA TYR A 296 7.82 8.49 14.33
C TYR A 296 9.07 9.37 14.39
N THR A 297 10.23 8.76 14.59
CA THR A 297 11.51 9.46 14.43
C THR A 297 12.07 9.13 13.07
N MET A 298 12.17 10.14 12.21
CA MET A 298 12.72 10.02 10.86
C MET A 298 14.13 10.58 10.82
N THR A 299 15.08 9.80 10.31
CA THR A 299 16.46 10.24 10.11
C THR A 299 16.83 10.18 8.64
N TYR A 300 17.31 11.28 8.09
CA TYR A 300 17.87 11.34 6.73
C TYR A 300 18.97 12.41 6.64
N GLY A 301 20.05 12.08 5.93
CA GLY A 301 21.27 12.89 5.98
C GLY A 301 21.81 13.00 7.41
N ASP A 302 22.10 14.22 7.85
CA ASP A 302 22.53 14.53 9.23
C ASP A 302 21.37 15.09 10.10
N GLN A 303 20.12 14.93 9.65
CA GLN A 303 18.94 15.50 10.31
C GLN A 303 18.06 14.42 10.94
N GLU A 304 17.47 14.78 12.08
CA GLU A 304 16.44 14.02 12.77
C GLU A 304 15.16 14.86 12.79
N HIS A 305 14.04 14.24 12.42
CA HIS A 305 12.72 14.85 12.36
C HIS A 305 11.74 14.02 13.15
N VAL A 306 10.88 14.68 13.94
CA VAL A 306 9.83 14.03 14.72
C VAL A 306 8.50 14.27 14.03
N VAL A 307 7.86 13.20 13.58
CA VAL A 307 6.55 13.24 12.93
C VAL A 307 5.51 12.68 13.89
N GLY A 308 4.57 13.53 14.32
CA GLY A 308 3.50 13.12 15.23
C GLY A 308 2.59 12.06 14.62
N TYR A 309 2.15 11.11 15.44
CA TYR A 309 1.16 10.13 15.02
C TYR A 309 -0.25 10.75 14.97
N GLU A 310 -0.91 10.67 13.81
CA GLU A 310 -2.30 11.09 13.63
C GLU A 310 -3.12 9.94 13.02
N ILE A 311 -3.94 9.29 13.86
CA ILE A 311 -4.66 8.03 13.58
C ILE A 311 -5.62 8.06 12.38
N ALA A 312 -5.89 9.22 11.77
CA ALA A 312 -7.06 9.38 10.90
C ALA A 312 -7.00 10.48 9.81
N THR A 313 -5.90 11.21 9.64
CA THR A 313 -5.96 12.44 8.83
C THR A 313 -4.86 12.69 7.81
N ASP A 314 -3.82 11.86 7.74
CA ASP A 314 -2.57 12.38 7.19
C ASP A 314 -2.12 11.78 5.85
N GLU A 315 -2.86 10.88 5.21
CA GLU A 315 -2.46 10.36 3.88
C GLU A 315 -2.86 11.29 2.72
N ASP A 316 -2.77 12.58 3.01
CA ASP A 316 -3.03 13.68 2.12
C ASP A 316 -1.71 14.14 1.48
N LEU A 317 -1.52 13.76 0.21
CA LEU A 317 -0.36 14.17 -0.57
C LEU A 317 -0.54 15.52 -1.27
N THR A 318 -1.55 16.32 -0.92
CA THR A 318 -1.92 17.52 -1.69
C THR A 318 -0.85 18.61 -1.74
N ASN A 319 0.08 18.60 -0.78
CA ASN A 319 1.25 19.46 -0.77
C ASN A 319 2.26 19.13 -1.87
N ILE A 320 2.35 17.86 -2.29
CA ILE A 320 3.27 17.38 -3.33
C ILE A 320 2.54 16.87 -4.57
N LEU A 321 1.22 16.84 -4.57
CA LEU A 321 0.35 16.44 -5.67
C LEU A 321 -0.87 17.36 -5.71
N PRO A 322 -1.10 18.16 -6.77
CA PRO A 322 -2.36 18.92 -6.82
C PRO A 322 -3.57 17.99 -6.77
N ILE A 323 -4.66 18.43 -6.12
CA ILE A 323 -5.96 17.77 -6.29
C ILE A 323 -6.36 17.96 -7.75
N GLU A 324 -6.38 16.88 -8.52
CA GLU A 324 -6.85 16.93 -9.91
C GLU A 324 -8.39 16.94 -9.91
N GLU A 325 -8.97 18.10 -10.21
CA GLU A 325 -10.38 18.19 -10.63
C GLU A 325 -10.48 17.62 -12.06
N GLY A 326 -11.58 16.92 -12.36
CA GLY A 326 -11.79 16.10 -13.56
C GLY A 326 -11.12 16.55 -14.87
N VAL A 327 -10.78 15.58 -15.74
CA VAL A 327 -10.27 15.86 -17.09
C VAL A 327 -11.30 16.72 -17.85
N PRO A 328 -10.91 17.87 -18.44
CA PRO A 328 -11.82 18.76 -19.18
C PRO A 328 -12.62 18.08 -20.29
#